data_AF-C0Q1Z7-F1
#
_entry.id   AF-C0Q1Z7-F1
#
_cell.length_a   1.000
_cell.length_b   1.000
_cell.length_c   1.000
_cell.angle_alpha   90.00
_cell.angle_beta   90.00
_cell.angle_gamma   90.00
#
_symmetry.space_group_name_H-M   'P 1'
#
loop_
_entity.id
_entity.type
_entity.pdbx_description
1 polymer ?
#
loop_
_entity_poly.entity_id
_entity_poly.type
_entity_poly.pdbx_seq_one_letter_code
_entity_poly.pdbx_strand_id
1 'polypeptide(L)'
;MLLIDHQSGLFQTVGDMPMPELRARAAALAKIATLCNMPVITTASVPQGPNGPLIPEIHANAPHAQYVARKGEINAWDNADFVQAVKATGRKTLIVAEGYKVFAVIDASGTYSKMAQEITMARVVQAGVVPMDTAAVASELQRTWNREDAAEWADVYTKILPAYQLLIESYTKAQEVVKNNELLDSQRA
;
A
#
# COMPACT_ATOMS: atom_id res chain seq x y z
N MET A 1 -1.57 2.44 9.91
CA MET A 1 -1.94 1.83 8.62
C MET A 1 -2.66 0.53 8.93
N LEU A 2 -3.84 0.32 8.35
CA LEU A 2 -4.57 -0.94 8.47
C LEU A 2 -4.52 -1.62 7.10
N LEU A 3 -3.98 -2.83 7.04
CA LEU A 3 -3.91 -3.63 5.81
C LEU A 3 -4.71 -4.90 6.03
N ILE A 4 -5.92 -4.92 5.47
CA ILE A 4 -6.97 -5.89 5.77
C ILE A 4 -7.11 -6.82 4.57
N ASP A 5 -6.92 -8.11 4.79
CA ASP A 5 -7.28 -9.17 3.84
C ASP A 5 -6.58 -9.13 2.48
N HIS A 6 -5.37 -8.54 2.40
CA HIS A 6 -4.47 -8.68 1.24
C HIS A 6 -3.91 -10.11 1.15
N GLN A 7 -4.77 -11.08 0.87
CA GLN A 7 -4.51 -12.51 0.90
C GLN A 7 -4.42 -13.10 -0.51
N SER A 8 -3.49 -14.02 -0.73
CA SER A 8 -3.16 -14.55 -2.07
C SER A 8 -4.35 -15.15 -2.82
N GLY A 9 -5.30 -15.78 -2.12
CA GLY A 9 -6.52 -16.32 -2.69
C GLY A 9 -7.56 -15.24 -3.00
N LEU A 10 -7.78 -14.30 -2.08
CA LEU A 10 -8.74 -13.19 -2.28
C LEU A 10 -8.34 -12.25 -3.42
N PHE A 11 -7.05 -12.10 -3.70
CA PHE A 11 -6.58 -11.35 -4.87
C PHE A 11 -7.16 -11.88 -6.20
N GLN A 12 -7.52 -13.17 -6.27
CA GLN A 12 -8.12 -13.77 -7.47
C GLN A 12 -9.56 -13.31 -7.72
N THR A 13 -10.23 -12.73 -6.72
CA THR A 13 -11.61 -12.23 -6.85
C THR A 13 -11.67 -10.77 -7.25
N VAL A 14 -10.52 -10.11 -7.42
CA VAL A 14 -10.44 -8.70 -7.84
C VAL A 14 -10.66 -8.62 -9.35
N GLY A 15 -11.63 -7.80 -9.75
CA GLY A 15 -12.03 -7.61 -11.14
C GLY A 15 -12.14 -6.15 -11.58
N ASP A 16 -11.91 -5.19 -10.67
CA ASP A 16 -11.99 -3.76 -10.94
C ASP A 16 -10.64 -3.09 -11.23
N MET A 17 -9.52 -3.80 -11.02
CA MET A 17 -8.17 -3.35 -11.36
C MET A 17 -7.19 -4.53 -11.56
N PRO A 18 -6.04 -4.32 -12.22
CA PRO A 18 -5.02 -5.36 -12.36
C PRO A 18 -4.45 -5.80 -11.01
N MET A 19 -4.53 -7.10 -10.72
CA MET A 19 -4.00 -7.69 -9.47
C MET A 19 -2.53 -7.33 -9.17
N PRO A 20 -1.60 -7.35 -10.15
CA PRO A 20 -0.21 -6.96 -9.89
C PRO A 20 -0.07 -5.53 -9.39
N GLU A 21 -0.89 -4.60 -9.89
CA GLU A 21 -0.89 -3.21 -9.44
C GLU A 21 -1.38 -3.10 -8.01
N LEU A 22 -2.53 -3.70 -7.70
CA LEU A 22 -3.10 -3.72 -6.34
C LEU A 22 -2.10 -4.28 -5.31
N ARG A 23 -1.43 -5.40 -5.64
CA ARG A 23 -0.41 -6.02 -4.79
C ARG A 23 0.78 -5.09 -4.58
N ALA A 24 1.26 -4.42 -5.63
CA ALA A 24 2.33 -3.44 -5.53
C ALA A 24 1.94 -2.23 -4.65
N ARG A 25 0.69 -1.76 -4.73
CA ARG A 25 0.20 -0.65 -3.87
C ARG A 25 0.09 -1.04 -2.41
N ALA A 26 -0.42 -2.22 -2.10
CA ALA A 26 -0.45 -2.72 -0.74
C ALA A 26 0.96 -2.82 -0.13
N ALA A 27 1.92 -3.32 -0.92
CA ALA A 27 3.32 -3.37 -0.54
C ALA A 27 3.93 -1.97 -0.34
N ALA A 28 3.61 -1.01 -1.22
CA ALA A 28 4.06 0.38 -1.10
C ALA A 28 3.51 1.05 0.17
N LEU A 29 2.22 0.86 0.49
CA LEU A 29 1.61 1.37 1.72
C LEU A 29 2.29 0.82 2.98
N ALA A 30 2.68 -0.47 2.98
CA ALA A 30 3.44 -1.05 4.07
C ALA A 30 4.81 -0.35 4.24
N LYS A 31 5.55 -0.15 3.14
CA LYS A 31 6.86 0.55 3.17
C LYS A 31 6.72 2.02 3.59
N ILE A 32 5.71 2.74 3.08
CA ILE A 32 5.40 4.12 3.50
C ILE A 32 5.16 4.17 5.01
N ALA A 33 4.37 3.26 5.55
CA ALA A 33 4.09 3.22 6.98
C ALA A 33 5.37 2.99 7.80
N THR A 34 6.28 2.13 7.33
CA THR A 34 7.60 1.91 7.94
C THR A 34 8.46 3.17 7.93
N LEU A 35 8.60 3.83 6.77
CA LEU A 35 9.38 5.08 6.64
C LEU A 35 8.86 6.18 7.56
N CYS A 36 7.54 6.22 7.77
CA CYS A 36 6.89 7.19 8.65
C CYS A 36 6.82 6.77 10.13
N ASN A 37 7.42 5.64 10.53
CA ASN A 37 7.30 5.07 11.88
C ASN A 37 5.84 4.94 12.34
N MET A 38 4.94 4.60 11.41
CA MET A 38 3.53 4.43 11.69
C MET A 38 3.26 3.01 12.21
N PRO A 39 2.38 2.86 13.22
CA PRO A 39 1.84 1.55 13.58
C PRO A 39 1.16 0.91 12.37
N VAL A 40 1.47 -0.35 12.12
CA VAL A 40 0.85 -1.18 11.07
C VAL A 40 0.11 -2.31 11.77
N ILE A 41 -1.17 -2.47 11.46
CA ILE A 41 -1.97 -3.61 11.90
C ILE A 41 -2.43 -4.35 10.66
N THR A 42 -2.21 -5.66 10.65
CA THR A 42 -2.66 -6.56 9.59
C THR A 42 -3.66 -7.55 10.15
N THR A 43 -4.56 -8.01 9.30
CA THR A 43 -5.53 -9.05 9.65
C THR A 43 -5.93 -9.82 8.39
N ALA A 44 -6.34 -11.07 8.55
CA ALA A 44 -6.72 -11.95 7.45
C ALA A 44 -8.00 -12.72 7.78
N SER A 45 -8.84 -12.92 6.76
CA SER A 45 -10.04 -13.74 6.80
C SER A 45 -9.71 -15.19 6.46
N VAL A 46 -9.82 -16.12 7.42
CA VAL A 46 -9.66 -17.56 7.18
C VAL A 46 -8.38 -17.91 6.37
N PRO A 47 -7.17 -17.49 6.80
CA PRO A 47 -5.96 -17.61 5.99
C PRO A 47 -5.48 -19.06 5.77
N GLN A 48 -5.95 -20.02 6.57
CA GLN A 48 -5.70 -21.45 6.39
C GLN A 48 -6.65 -22.11 5.36
N GLY A 49 -7.65 -21.37 4.88
CA GLY A 49 -8.62 -21.84 3.90
C GLY A 49 -8.36 -21.31 2.48
N PRO A 50 -9.38 -21.32 1.59
CA PRO A 50 -9.26 -20.87 0.21
C PRO A 50 -8.81 -19.41 0.04
N ASN A 51 -9.03 -18.57 1.06
CA ASN A 51 -8.61 -17.18 1.05
C ASN A 51 -7.07 -17.02 1.03
N GLY A 52 -6.34 -18.01 1.57
CA GLY A 52 -4.87 -18.06 1.56
C GLY A 52 -4.20 -17.11 2.56
N PRO A 53 -2.87 -17.19 2.72
CA PRO A 53 -2.13 -16.31 3.63
C PRO A 53 -2.08 -14.86 3.11
N LEU A 54 -1.74 -13.92 4.00
CA LEU A 54 -1.35 -12.57 3.60
C LEU A 54 -0.16 -12.62 2.63
N ILE A 55 -0.11 -11.67 1.70
CA ILE A 55 1.02 -11.52 0.80
C ILE A 55 2.32 -11.24 1.58
N PRO A 56 3.45 -11.87 1.21
CA PRO A 56 4.70 -11.74 1.96
C PRO A 56 5.28 -10.32 1.94
N GLU A 57 4.99 -9.52 0.91
CA GLU A 57 5.52 -8.17 0.73
C GLU A 57 5.11 -7.23 1.85
N ILE A 58 3.93 -7.42 2.45
CA ILE A 58 3.49 -6.60 3.59
C ILE A 58 4.44 -6.81 4.78
N HIS A 59 4.77 -8.07 5.10
CA HIS A 59 5.68 -8.36 6.21
C HIS A 59 7.12 -7.97 5.88
N ALA A 60 7.56 -8.16 4.63
CA ALA A 60 8.88 -7.73 4.19
C ALA A 60 9.07 -6.22 4.31
N ASN A 61 8.06 -5.43 3.96
CA ASN A 61 8.12 -3.97 3.98
C ASN A 61 7.77 -3.36 5.34
N ALA A 62 6.98 -4.05 6.16
CA ALA A 62 6.61 -3.65 7.52
C ALA A 62 6.80 -4.81 8.50
N PRO A 63 8.06 -5.17 8.85
CA PRO A 63 8.36 -6.27 9.76
C PRO A 63 7.82 -6.04 11.18
N HIS A 64 7.57 -4.79 11.54
CA HIS A 64 6.97 -4.38 12.82
C HIS A 64 5.44 -4.46 12.84
N ALA A 65 4.80 -4.90 11.76
CA ALA A 65 3.35 -5.01 11.69
C ALA A 65 2.80 -6.00 12.72
N GLN A 66 1.78 -5.56 13.48
CA GLN A 66 1.05 -6.42 14.40
C GLN A 66 -0.03 -7.18 13.63
N TYR A 67 0.10 -8.51 13.54
CA TYR A 67 -0.95 -9.36 13.00
C TYR A 67 -2.03 -9.65 14.05
N VAL A 68 -3.29 -9.45 13.68
CA VAL A 68 -4.47 -9.78 14.49
C VAL A 68 -5.34 -10.80 13.75
N ALA A 69 -5.39 -12.02 14.29
CA ALA A 69 -6.19 -13.10 13.73
C ALA A 69 -7.68 -12.91 14.02
N ARG A 70 -8.52 -13.06 12.98
CA ARG A 70 -9.98 -13.12 13.15
C ARG A 70 -10.44 -14.54 13.45
N LYS A 71 -11.55 -14.65 14.17
CA LYS A 71 -12.15 -15.93 14.61
C LYS A 71 -13.27 -16.39 13.68
N GLY A 72 -13.56 -15.61 12.64
CA GLY A 72 -14.58 -15.89 11.61
C GLY A 72 -15.32 -14.63 11.15
N GLU A 73 -15.08 -13.49 11.79
CA GLU A 73 -15.74 -12.23 11.48
C GLU A 73 -15.35 -11.74 10.08
N ILE A 74 -16.34 -11.29 9.29
CA ILE A 74 -16.11 -10.64 8.00
C ILE A 74 -15.60 -9.23 8.23
N ASN A 75 -16.35 -8.44 9.00
CA ASN A 75 -15.94 -7.09 9.39
C ASN A 75 -14.87 -7.19 10.48
N ALA A 76 -13.67 -6.70 10.21
CA ALA A 76 -12.59 -6.67 11.19
C ALA A 76 -12.95 -5.89 12.46
N TRP A 77 -13.86 -4.92 12.36
CA TRP A 77 -14.32 -4.13 13.50
C TRP A 77 -15.21 -4.91 14.49
N ASP A 78 -15.79 -6.04 14.06
CA ASP A 78 -16.56 -6.92 14.95
C ASP A 78 -15.64 -7.80 15.82
N ASN A 79 -14.34 -7.85 15.49
CA ASN A 79 -13.33 -8.57 16.27
C ASN A 79 -12.76 -7.66 17.38
N ALA A 80 -13.04 -8.02 18.64
CA ALA A 80 -12.62 -7.22 19.80
C ALA A 80 -11.08 -7.06 19.91
N ASP A 81 -10.32 -8.09 19.53
CA ASP A 81 -8.85 -8.07 19.57
C ASP A 81 -8.31 -7.05 18.55
N PHE A 82 -8.94 -6.96 17.37
CA PHE A 82 -8.61 -5.97 16.34
C PHE A 82 -8.93 -4.55 16.80
N VAL A 83 -10.12 -4.32 17.35
CA VAL A 83 -10.51 -3.01 17.88
C VAL A 83 -9.58 -2.58 19.01
N GLN A 84 -9.18 -3.51 19.88
CA GLN A 84 -8.23 -3.22 20.96
C GLN A 84 -6.84 -2.86 20.42
N ALA A 85 -6.32 -3.62 19.45
CA ALA A 85 -5.04 -3.31 18.82
C ALA A 85 -5.05 -1.92 18.16
N VAL A 86 -6.13 -1.59 17.45
CA VAL A 86 -6.29 -0.27 16.82
C VAL A 86 -6.33 0.85 17.87
N LYS A 87 -7.12 0.69 18.93
CA LYS A 87 -7.19 1.67 20.04
C LYS A 87 -5.83 1.84 20.74
N ALA A 88 -5.07 0.75 20.92
CA ALA A 88 -3.75 0.77 21.55
C ALA A 88 -2.71 1.60 20.76
N THR A 89 -2.92 1.85 19.47
CA THR A 89 -2.04 2.74 18.69
C THR A 89 -2.11 4.21 19.13
N GLY A 90 -3.18 4.61 19.83
CA GLY A 90 -3.45 5.99 20.23
C GLY A 90 -3.70 6.96 19.06
N ARG A 91 -3.81 6.47 17.82
CA ARG A 91 -3.98 7.30 16.63
C ARG A 91 -5.45 7.67 16.43
N LYS A 92 -5.74 8.96 16.20
CA LYS A 92 -7.10 9.48 15.91
C LYS A 92 -7.46 9.49 14.42
N THR A 93 -6.48 9.26 13.56
CA THR A 93 -6.63 9.14 12.11
C THR A 93 -6.36 7.70 11.74
N LEU A 94 -7.32 7.08 11.05
CA LEU A 94 -7.21 5.71 10.56
C LEU A 94 -7.42 5.67 9.06
N ILE A 95 -6.98 4.56 8.48
CA ILE A 95 -7.36 4.17 7.14
C ILE A 95 -8.37 3.04 7.36
N VAL A 96 -9.65 3.43 7.55
CA VAL A 96 -10.91 2.69 7.90
C VAL A 96 -11.26 2.57 9.40
N ALA A 97 -12.40 3.13 9.87
CA ALA A 97 -13.09 2.89 11.18
C ALA A 97 -14.20 3.90 11.57
N GLU A 98 -15.11 3.53 12.48
CA GLU A 98 -16.07 4.44 13.15
C GLU A 98 -15.40 5.30 14.25
N GLY A 99 -15.70 6.60 14.30
CA GLY A 99 -15.18 7.53 15.32
C GLY A 99 -13.77 8.08 15.07
N TYR A 100 -13.17 7.77 13.92
CA TYR A 100 -11.85 8.24 13.49
C TYR A 100 -11.97 9.08 12.22
N LYS A 101 -10.98 9.95 11.95
CA LYS A 101 -10.84 10.51 10.60
C LYS A 101 -10.33 9.39 9.69
N VAL A 102 -11.15 9.01 8.71
CA VAL A 102 -10.89 7.87 7.84
C VAL A 102 -10.45 8.32 6.46
N PHE A 103 -9.32 7.80 6.02
CA PHE A 103 -8.87 7.89 4.63
C PHE A 103 -8.94 6.50 3.99
N ALA A 104 -9.53 6.34 2.81
CA ALA A 104 -9.57 5.03 2.12
C ALA A 104 -8.67 5.07 0.89
N VAL A 105 -7.70 4.15 0.80
CA VAL A 105 -6.74 4.10 -0.33
C VAL A 105 -7.30 3.20 -1.43
N ILE A 106 -7.85 3.82 -2.47
CA ILE A 106 -8.72 3.15 -3.44
C ILE A 106 -7.92 2.28 -4.42
N ASP A 107 -6.77 2.76 -4.89
CA ASP A 107 -5.87 1.97 -5.76
C ASP A 107 -5.14 0.83 -5.03
N ALA A 108 -5.32 0.73 -3.70
CA ALA A 108 -4.86 -0.36 -2.85
C ALA A 108 -6.01 -1.21 -2.28
N SER A 109 -7.25 -1.02 -2.77
CA SER A 109 -8.46 -1.71 -2.32
C SER A 109 -9.27 -2.24 -3.53
N GLY A 110 -9.20 -3.54 -3.80
CA GLY A 110 -9.88 -4.16 -4.94
C GLY A 110 -11.19 -4.85 -4.60
N THR A 111 -12.07 -5.00 -5.60
CA THR A 111 -13.34 -5.74 -5.52
C THR A 111 -13.68 -6.42 -6.86
N TYR A 112 -14.77 -7.19 -6.90
CA TYR A 112 -15.09 -8.06 -8.04
C TYR A 112 -15.64 -7.35 -9.28
N SER A 113 -15.99 -6.06 -9.20
CA SER A 113 -16.44 -5.28 -10.36
C SER A 113 -16.35 -3.78 -10.13
N LYS A 114 -16.22 -3.02 -11.22
CA LYS A 114 -16.24 -1.55 -11.18
C LYS A 114 -17.52 -0.99 -10.54
N MET A 115 -18.67 -1.58 -10.85
CA MET A 115 -19.96 -1.20 -10.26
C MET A 115 -19.97 -1.37 -8.73
N ALA A 116 -19.44 -2.50 -8.22
CA ALA A 116 -19.34 -2.73 -6.78
C ALA A 116 -18.41 -1.72 -6.09
N GLN A 117 -17.30 -1.37 -6.77
CA GLN A 117 -16.37 -0.34 -6.31
C GLN A 117 -17.08 1.02 -6.21
N GLU A 118 -17.78 1.45 -7.25
CA GLU A 118 -18.49 2.73 -7.30
C GLU A 118 -19.60 2.84 -6.23
N ILE A 119 -20.39 1.78 -6.02
CA ILE A 119 -21.40 1.74 -4.95
C ILE A 119 -20.76 1.88 -3.58
N THR A 120 -19.64 1.17 -3.35
CA THR A 120 -18.90 1.24 -2.09
C THR A 120 -18.35 2.66 -1.87
N MET A 121 -17.79 3.26 -2.91
CA MET A 121 -17.30 4.64 -2.88
C MET A 121 -18.37 5.64 -2.50
N ALA A 122 -19.55 5.57 -3.13
CA ALA A 122 -20.68 6.44 -2.79
C ALA A 122 -21.05 6.32 -1.30
N ARG A 123 -21.12 5.09 -0.78
CA ARG A 123 -21.46 4.82 0.63
C ARG A 123 -20.41 5.36 1.60
N VAL A 124 -19.12 5.12 1.36
CA VAL A 124 -18.07 5.54 2.29
C VAL A 124 -17.88 7.06 2.29
N VAL A 125 -17.97 7.70 1.12
CA VAL A 125 -17.94 9.17 1.01
C VAL A 125 -19.12 9.79 1.75
N GLN A 126 -20.33 9.25 1.61
CA GLN A 126 -21.50 9.70 2.36
C GLN A 126 -21.32 9.54 3.88
N ALA A 127 -20.56 8.53 4.31
CA ALA A 127 -20.19 8.33 5.72
C ALA A 127 -19.02 9.23 6.20
N GLY A 128 -18.50 10.13 5.35
CA GLY A 128 -17.44 11.07 5.69
C GLY A 128 -16.01 10.54 5.51
N VAL A 129 -15.84 9.39 4.85
CA VAL A 129 -14.52 8.86 4.47
C VAL A 129 -13.91 9.72 3.35
N VAL A 130 -12.63 10.05 3.49
CA VAL A 130 -11.86 10.77 2.46
C VAL A 130 -11.17 9.75 1.55
N PRO A 131 -11.58 9.61 0.28
CA PRO A 131 -10.88 8.73 -0.64
C PRO A 131 -9.53 9.32 -1.04
N MET A 132 -8.52 8.47 -1.14
CA MET A 132 -7.15 8.79 -1.56
C MET A 132 -6.63 7.69 -2.48
N ASP A 133 -5.55 7.98 -3.19
CA ASP A 133 -4.71 6.97 -3.83
C ASP A 133 -3.35 6.86 -3.12
N THR A 134 -2.57 5.84 -3.48
CA THR A 134 -1.29 5.54 -2.84
C THR A 134 -0.25 6.65 -3.08
N ALA A 135 -0.30 7.35 -4.22
CA ALA A 135 0.59 8.46 -4.53
C ALA A 135 0.29 9.70 -3.66
N ALA A 136 -0.99 9.99 -3.43
CA ALA A 136 -1.44 11.04 -2.52
C ALA A 136 -1.00 10.73 -1.09
N VAL A 137 -1.16 9.49 -0.62
CA VAL A 137 -0.66 9.07 0.70
C VAL A 137 0.86 9.27 0.80
N ALA A 138 1.62 8.81 -0.21
CA ALA A 138 3.07 8.96 -0.22
C ALA A 138 3.49 10.44 -0.16
N SER A 139 2.93 11.27 -1.04
CA SER A 139 3.30 12.69 -1.14
C SER A 139 2.87 13.53 0.06
N GLU A 140 1.69 13.30 0.63
CA GLU A 140 1.23 14.01 1.85
C GLU A 140 2.05 13.67 3.09
N LEU A 141 2.49 12.41 3.22
CA LEU A 141 3.33 11.98 4.34
C LEU A 141 4.80 12.37 4.14
N GLN A 142 5.31 12.27 2.91
CA GLN A 142 6.67 12.66 2.58
C GLN A 142 6.86 14.18 2.71
N ARG A 143 5.96 14.99 2.14
CA ARG A 143 6.00 16.47 2.11
C ARG A 143 7.16 17.10 1.33
N THR A 144 8.38 16.60 1.44
CA THR A 144 9.58 17.18 0.82
C THR A 144 10.54 16.11 0.34
N TRP A 145 11.24 16.39 -0.77
CA TRP A 145 12.36 15.58 -1.25
C TRP A 145 13.69 15.93 -0.57
N ASN A 146 13.78 17.07 0.11
CA ASN A 146 14.97 17.49 0.85
C ASN A 146 15.07 16.74 2.19
N ARG A 147 15.51 15.49 2.14
CA ARG A 147 15.63 14.58 3.28
C ARG A 147 16.66 13.49 3.00
N GLU A 148 17.23 12.91 4.05
CA GLU A 148 18.29 11.89 3.94
C GLU A 148 17.77 10.57 3.35
N ASP A 149 16.52 10.22 3.63
CA ASP A 149 15.84 9.00 3.16
C ASP A 149 15.19 9.13 1.78
N ALA A 150 15.50 10.18 1.00
CA ALA A 150 14.85 10.48 -0.28
C ALA A 150 14.91 9.32 -1.29
N ALA A 151 15.99 8.55 -1.31
CA ALA A 151 16.15 7.39 -2.18
C ALA A 151 15.15 6.27 -1.84
N GLU A 152 14.84 6.05 -0.56
CA GLU A 152 13.85 5.06 -0.14
C GLU A 152 12.43 5.47 -0.55
N TRP A 153 12.13 6.78 -0.52
CA TRP A 153 10.88 7.30 -1.06
C TRP A 153 10.80 7.16 -2.58
N ALA A 154 11.91 7.37 -3.30
CA ALA A 154 11.95 7.14 -4.74
C ALA A 154 11.61 5.67 -5.08
N ASP A 155 12.15 4.70 -4.34
CA ASP A 155 11.79 3.27 -4.48
C ASP A 155 10.28 3.04 -4.25
N VAL A 156 9.68 3.67 -3.24
CA VAL A 156 8.22 3.63 -3.04
C VAL A 156 7.48 4.13 -4.29
N TYR A 157 7.87 5.28 -4.86
CA TYR A 157 7.23 5.78 -6.07
C TYR A 157 7.40 4.86 -7.28
N THR A 158 8.46 4.06 -7.38
CA THR A 158 8.58 3.06 -8.46
C THR A 158 7.47 2.02 -8.43
N LYS A 159 6.99 1.65 -7.23
CA LYS A 159 5.89 0.68 -7.05
C LYS A 159 4.53 1.32 -7.34
N ILE A 160 4.45 2.65 -7.24
CA ILE A 160 3.25 3.45 -7.50
C ILE A 160 3.20 3.92 -8.97
N LEU A 161 4.34 4.09 -9.61
CA LEU A 161 4.47 4.65 -10.94
C LEU A 161 5.62 3.90 -11.61
N PRO A 162 5.37 2.77 -12.30
CA PRO A 162 6.43 2.04 -12.98
C PRO A 162 7.22 2.90 -13.96
N ALA A 163 6.58 3.89 -14.59
CA ALA A 163 7.25 4.87 -15.45
C ALA A 163 8.27 5.74 -14.69
N TYR A 164 8.11 5.93 -13.38
CA TYR A 164 9.08 6.64 -12.54
C TYR A 164 10.37 5.84 -12.36
N GLN A 165 10.30 4.50 -12.35
CA GLN A 165 11.50 3.68 -12.40
C GLN A 165 12.25 3.86 -13.71
N LEU A 166 11.55 3.83 -14.85
CA LEU A 166 12.16 4.05 -16.16
C LEU A 166 12.84 5.43 -16.26
N LEU A 167 12.24 6.45 -15.64
CA LEU A 167 12.83 7.78 -15.53
C LEU A 167 14.15 7.75 -14.74
N ILE A 168 14.18 7.08 -13.57
CA ILE A 168 15.39 6.94 -12.74
C ILE A 168 16.48 6.19 -13.49
N GLU A 169 16.15 5.07 -14.12
CA GLU A 169 17.09 4.24 -14.89
C GLU A 169 17.69 5.02 -16.05
N SER A 170 16.85 5.73 -16.81
CA SER A 170 17.29 6.56 -17.94
C SER A 170 18.23 7.69 -17.49
N TYR A 171 17.88 8.39 -16.41
CA TYR A 171 18.72 9.46 -15.87
C TYR A 171 20.06 8.93 -15.34
N THR A 172 20.02 7.84 -14.58
CA THR A 172 21.22 7.21 -14.00
C THR A 172 22.17 6.78 -15.10
N LYS A 173 21.66 6.10 -16.13
CA LYS A 173 22.49 5.69 -17.27
C LYS A 173 23.09 6.87 -18.01
N ALA A 174 22.34 7.95 -18.21
CA ALA A 174 22.87 9.17 -18.84
C ALA A 174 24.01 9.79 -18.02
N GLN A 175 23.91 9.82 -16.68
CA GLN A 175 24.98 10.28 -15.80
C GLN A 175 26.21 9.37 -15.87
N GLU A 176 26.03 8.05 -15.91
CA GLU A 176 27.12 7.08 -16.04
C GLU A 176 27.89 7.24 -17.36
N VAL A 177 27.17 7.42 -18.47
CA VAL A 177 27.79 7.65 -19.79
C VAL A 177 28.73 8.87 -19.75
N VAL A 178 28.29 9.96 -19.14
CA VAL A 178 29.11 11.17 -18.98
C VAL A 178 30.27 10.92 -18.01
N LYS A 179 30.00 10.36 -16.83
CA LYS A 179 31.01 10.16 -15.77
C LYS A 179 32.12 9.21 -16.20
N ASN A 180 31.78 8.17 -16.95
CA ASN A 180 32.70 7.13 -17.39
C ASN A 180 33.31 7.41 -18.77
N ASN A 181 32.93 8.51 -19.44
CA ASN A 181 33.28 8.81 -20.83
C ASN A 181 33.01 7.61 -21.75
N GLU A 182 31.83 7.00 -21.62
CA GLU A 182 31.47 5.83 -22.42
C GLU A 182 31.46 6.18 -23.90
N LEU A 183 32.17 5.39 -24.70
CA LEU A 183 32.11 5.47 -26.16
C LEU A 183 30.75 4.97 -26.65
N LEU A 184 30.31 5.52 -27.78
CA LEU A 184 29.17 4.97 -28.50
C LEU A 184 29.42 3.50 -28.79
N ASP A 185 28.37 2.67 -28.77
CA ASP A 185 28.51 1.24 -29.07
C ASP A 185 29.14 1.02 -30.46
N SER A 186 28.89 1.92 -31.42
CA SER A 186 29.52 1.90 -32.75
C SER A 186 31.03 2.20 -32.76
N GLN A 187 31.59 2.63 -31.62
CA GLN A 187 32.99 3.01 -31.43
C GLN A 187 33.71 2.08 -30.42
N ARG A 188 32.99 1.12 -29.82
CA ARG A 188 33.59 0.10 -28.94
C ARG A 188 34.23 -0.97 -29.83
N ALA A 189 35.51 -1.28 -29.59
CA ALA A 189 36.29 -2.29 -30.32
C ALA A 189 35.87 -3.72 -29.96
#